data_AF-A0A9P5U2I0-F1
#
_entry.id   AF-A0A9P5U2I0-F1
#
_cell.length_a   1.000
_cell.length_b   1.000
_cell.length_c   1.000
_cell.angle_alpha   90.00
_cell.angle_beta   90.00
_cell.angle_gamma   90.00
#
_symmetry.space_group_name_H-M   'P 1'
#
loop_
_entity.id
_entity.type
_entity.pdbx_description
1 polymer ?
#
loop_
_entity_poly.entity_id
_entity_poly.type
_entity_poly.pdbx_seq_one_letter_code
_entity_poly.pdbx_strand_id
1 'polypeptide(L)'
;KHKAPIYAFYNAEPDIEFDDDGTAQYIIFSCSACCTHVKQGLKSSDKALTGALIRHAKSCWGEEAVNAAQQSKSLENARAAIKRIGKKSQSKLAAALRTMKGWAESFSTQPPTKKEIRVVTARWVSESACPFNIVKDRCYHWLQREGRPERYIPSRETVSRDVKKLYTCTKEKLAKELQAQDKEIPIVIDCWTSPNH
;
A
#
# COMPACT_ATOMS: atom_id res chain seq x y z
N LYS A 1 6.26 33.27 0.23
CA LYS A 1 5.85 32.17 -0.69
C LYS A 1 7.03 31.27 -0.98
N HIS A 2 6.95 30.00 -0.61
CA HIS A 2 8.03 29.03 -0.78
C HIS A 2 8.09 28.52 -2.23
N LYS A 3 9.23 28.71 -2.92
CA LYS A 3 9.38 28.37 -4.35
C LYS A 3 10.24 27.13 -4.61
N ALA A 4 10.99 26.65 -3.60
CA ALA A 4 11.91 25.53 -3.79
C ALA A 4 11.15 24.20 -3.99
N PRO A 5 11.60 23.31 -4.90
CA PRO A 5 10.91 22.04 -5.16
C PRO A 5 10.76 21.12 -3.94
N ILE A 6 11.61 21.28 -2.92
CA ILE A 6 11.54 20.48 -1.69
C ILE A 6 10.21 20.62 -0.94
N TYR A 7 9.53 21.76 -1.07
CA TYR A 7 8.23 21.98 -0.43
C TYR A 7 7.10 21.20 -1.10
N ALA A 8 7.35 20.53 -2.22
CA ALA A 8 6.38 19.64 -2.85
C ALA A 8 6.10 18.37 -2.03
N PHE A 9 7.02 17.98 -1.14
CA PHE A 9 6.86 16.83 -0.25
C PHE A 9 6.02 17.13 1.01
N TYR A 10 5.66 18.40 1.23
CA TYR A 10 4.97 18.89 2.42
C TYR A 10 3.65 19.55 2.06
N ASN A 11 2.77 19.70 3.06
CA ASN A 11 1.49 20.37 2.90
C ASN A 11 1.68 21.81 2.39
N ALA A 12 0.75 22.25 1.54
CA ALA A 12 0.82 23.56 0.91
C ALA A 12 0.64 24.71 1.90
N GLU A 13 -0.11 24.44 2.98
CA GLU A 13 -0.39 25.35 4.08
C GLU A 13 0.35 24.83 5.31
N PRO A 14 1.52 25.41 5.64
CA PRO A 14 2.22 25.08 6.88
C PRO A 14 1.65 25.89 8.06
N ASP A 15 1.73 25.31 9.25
CA ASP A 15 1.35 25.99 10.48
C ASP A 15 2.46 26.92 10.97
N ILE A 16 2.13 27.88 11.84
CA ILE A 16 3.09 28.84 12.40
C ILE A 16 3.08 28.71 13.92
N GLU A 17 4.26 28.53 14.49
CA GLU A 17 4.49 28.53 15.94
C GLU A 17 5.00 29.90 16.37
N PHE A 18 4.36 30.47 17.39
CA PHE A 18 4.72 31.75 17.99
C PHE A 18 5.46 31.52 19.31
N ASP A 19 6.40 32.39 19.64
CA ASP A 19 7.02 32.42 20.97
C ASP A 19 6.08 33.05 22.01
N ASP A 20 6.50 33.01 23.28
CA ASP A 20 5.73 33.56 24.41
C ASP A 20 5.45 35.07 24.26
N ASP A 21 6.27 35.77 23.47
CA ASP A 21 6.12 37.19 23.13
C ASP A 21 5.17 37.43 21.93
N GLY A 22 4.52 36.39 21.41
CA GLY A 22 3.59 36.46 20.28
C GLY A 22 4.24 36.64 18.91
N THR A 23 5.57 36.44 18.80
CA THR A 23 6.32 36.56 17.55
C THR A 23 6.50 35.21 16.88
N ALA A 24 6.26 35.14 15.57
CA ALA A 24 6.42 33.90 14.81
C ALA A 24 7.88 33.39 14.84
N GLN A 25 8.11 32.21 15.42
CA GLN A 25 9.43 31.62 15.64
C GLN A 25 9.72 30.49 14.66
N TYR A 26 8.75 29.63 14.37
CA TYR A 26 8.90 28.50 13.45
C TYR A 26 7.74 28.39 12.46
N ILE A 27 8.06 27.95 11.24
CA ILE A 27 7.10 27.41 10.28
C ILE A 27 7.11 25.89 10.43
N ILE A 28 5.96 25.29 10.65
CA ILE A 28 5.78 23.86 10.81
C ILE A 28 5.27 23.28 9.49
N PHE A 29 6.11 22.46 8.85
CA PHE A 29 5.75 21.74 7.63
C PHE A 29 5.31 20.32 7.95
N SER A 30 4.08 19.98 7.58
CA SER A 30 3.56 18.62 7.70
C SER A 30 3.90 17.81 6.46
N CYS A 31 4.61 16.70 6.63
CA CYS A 31 4.96 15.81 5.50
C CYS A 31 3.71 15.18 4.89
N SER A 32 3.56 15.25 3.58
CA SER A 32 2.39 14.73 2.86
C SER A 32 2.29 13.20 2.81
N ALA A 33 3.36 12.48 3.16
CA ALA A 33 3.40 11.02 3.24
C ALA A 33 3.15 10.48 4.65
N CYS A 34 3.89 10.98 5.65
CA CYS A 34 3.90 10.41 7.01
C CYS A 34 3.33 11.35 8.08
N CYS A 35 2.82 12.52 7.70
CA CYS A 35 2.23 13.53 8.59
C CYS A 35 3.16 14.01 9.73
N THR A 36 4.46 13.74 9.66
CA THR A 36 5.42 14.23 10.65
C THR A 36 5.64 15.72 10.42
N HIS A 37 5.64 16.48 11.52
CA HIS A 37 5.92 17.90 11.56
C HIS A 37 7.43 18.16 11.52
N VAL A 38 7.88 18.99 10.59
CA VAL A 38 9.28 19.45 10.48
C VAL A 38 9.28 20.96 10.65
N LYS A 39 10.00 21.44 11.68
CA LYS A 39 10.12 22.87 11.99
C LYS A 39 11.20 23.52 11.13
N GLN A 40 10.91 24.71 10.62
CA GLN A 40 11.87 25.59 9.94
C GLN A 40 11.90 26.95 10.67
N GLY A 41 13.08 27.39 11.11
CA GLY A 41 13.23 28.65 11.85
C GLY A 41 12.96 29.90 11.01
N LEU A 42 12.32 30.91 11.60
CA LEU A 42 12.02 32.21 10.97
C LEU A 42 13.03 33.32 11.30
N LYS A 43 13.70 33.23 12.46
CA LYS A 43 14.50 34.32 13.06
C LYS A 43 16.03 34.19 12.87
N SER A 44 16.58 32.99 12.69
CA SER A 44 18.04 32.77 12.57
C SER A 44 18.51 32.64 11.11
N SER A 45 19.82 32.53 10.92
CA SER A 45 20.47 32.12 9.65
C SER A 45 19.91 30.82 9.04
N ASP A 46 19.14 30.05 9.81
CA ASP A 46 18.40 28.85 9.36
C ASP A 46 17.16 29.16 8.51
N LYS A 47 16.80 30.44 8.31
CA LYS A 47 15.68 30.84 7.44
C LYS A 47 15.80 30.30 6.01
N ALA A 48 17.03 30.06 5.55
CA ALA A 48 17.34 29.47 4.25
C ALA A 48 17.66 27.96 4.30
N LEU A 49 17.79 27.36 5.49
CA LEU A 49 18.26 25.99 5.63
C LEU A 49 17.11 25.00 5.49
N THR A 50 16.91 24.52 4.26
CA THR A 50 16.02 23.39 3.95
C THR A 50 16.62 22.04 4.38
N GLY A 51 17.73 22.00 5.11
CA GLY A 51 18.45 20.78 5.47
C GLY A 51 17.60 19.78 6.28
N ALA A 52 16.80 20.28 7.24
CA ALA A 52 15.88 19.43 8.01
C ALA A 52 14.77 18.83 7.13
N LEU A 53 14.23 19.64 6.21
CA LEU A 53 13.22 19.23 5.24
C LEU A 53 13.80 18.20 4.26
N ILE A 54 15.01 18.42 3.73
CA ILE A 54 15.68 17.49 2.81
C ILE A 54 15.96 16.16 3.50
N ARG A 55 16.54 16.18 4.71
CA ARG A 55 16.86 14.97 5.47
C ARG A 55 15.61 14.14 5.75
N HIS A 56 14.52 14.78 6.16
CA HIS A 56 13.26 14.10 6.34
C HIS A 56 12.70 13.55 5.02
N ALA A 57 12.68 14.36 3.97
CA ALA A 57 12.15 13.95 2.67
C ALA A 57 12.92 12.74 2.12
N LYS A 58 14.27 12.72 2.22
CA LYS A 58 15.09 11.58 1.76
C LYS A 58 14.76 10.30 2.53
N SER A 59 14.61 10.40 3.86
CA SER A 59 14.22 9.24 4.69
C SER A 59 12.79 8.77 4.41
N CYS A 60 11.86 9.67 4.11
CA CYS A 60 10.45 9.35 3.96
C CYS A 60 10.06 8.89 2.54
N TRP A 61 10.62 9.54 1.53
CA TRP A 61 10.30 9.37 0.11
C TRP A 61 11.38 8.65 -0.69
N GLY A 62 12.58 8.46 -0.12
CA GLY A 62 13.75 7.92 -0.80
C GLY A 62 14.60 9.02 -1.44
N GLU A 63 15.91 8.75 -1.52
CA GLU A 63 16.88 9.72 -2.03
C GLU A 63 16.69 10.04 -3.51
N GLU A 64 16.41 9.02 -4.32
CA GLU A 64 16.16 9.16 -5.77
C GLU A 64 14.96 10.08 -6.05
N ALA A 65 13.85 9.91 -5.31
CA ALA A 65 12.65 10.72 -5.47
C ALA A 65 12.91 12.20 -5.12
N VAL A 66 13.67 12.45 -4.05
CA VAL A 66 14.05 13.81 -3.64
C VAL A 66 14.97 14.46 -4.68
N ASN A 67 15.97 13.73 -5.17
CA ASN A 67 16.90 14.24 -6.19
C ASN A 67 16.16 14.58 -7.50
N ALA A 68 15.26 13.69 -7.96
CA ALA A 68 14.44 13.93 -9.14
C ALA A 68 13.52 15.15 -8.99
N ALA A 69 12.88 15.32 -7.83
CA ALA A 69 12.05 16.49 -7.55
C ALA A 69 12.87 17.78 -7.54
N GLN A 70 14.08 17.77 -6.97
CA GLN A 70 14.97 18.93 -6.96
C GLN A 70 15.44 19.33 -8.37
N GLN A 71 15.62 18.36 -9.28
CA GLN A 71 15.97 18.62 -10.68
C GLN A 71 14.83 19.22 -11.50
N SER A 72 13.56 19.07 -11.08
CA SER A 72 12.39 19.51 -11.84
C SER A 72 12.26 21.04 -12.01
N LYS A 73 13.08 21.83 -11.30
CA LYS A 73 13.12 23.31 -11.28
C LYS A 73 11.79 24.04 -10.99
N SER A 74 10.66 23.33 -10.91
CA SER A 74 9.31 23.85 -10.69
C SER A 74 8.60 23.07 -9.58
N LEU A 75 8.14 23.81 -8.56
CA LEU A 75 7.36 23.28 -7.44
C LEU A 75 6.07 22.59 -7.90
N GLU A 76 5.38 23.14 -8.90
CA GLU A 76 4.11 22.60 -9.37
C GLU A 76 4.30 21.26 -10.08
N ASN A 77 5.36 21.15 -10.89
CA ASN A 77 5.72 19.90 -11.55
C ASN A 77 6.11 18.83 -10.53
N ALA A 78 6.87 19.19 -9.49
CA ALA A 78 7.20 18.29 -8.39
C ALA A 78 5.95 17.82 -7.63
N ARG A 79 4.99 18.72 -7.35
CA ARG A 79 3.71 18.37 -6.70
C ARG A 79 2.86 17.44 -7.56
N ALA A 80 2.78 17.71 -8.87
CA ALA A 80 2.06 16.85 -9.81
C ALA A 80 2.68 15.44 -9.87
N ALA A 81 4.01 15.34 -9.91
CA ALA A 81 4.72 14.07 -9.89
C ALA A 81 4.49 13.29 -8.57
N ILE A 82 4.57 13.97 -7.43
CA ILE A 82 4.32 13.37 -6.10
C ILE A 82 2.86 12.90 -5.97
N LYS A 83 1.89 13.69 -6.47
CA LYS A 83 0.48 13.31 -6.50
C LYS A 83 0.24 12.06 -7.35
N ARG A 84 1.00 11.89 -8.44
CA ARG A 84 0.97 10.70 -9.30
C ARG A 84 1.61 9.47 -8.63
N ILE A 85 2.65 9.67 -7.82
CA ILE A 85 3.27 8.61 -7.00
C ILE A 85 2.31 8.17 -5.87
N GLY A 86 1.54 9.12 -5.32
CA GLY A 86 0.40 8.89 -4.44
C GLY A 86 0.77 8.33 -3.05
N LYS A 87 -0.22 8.29 -2.15
CA LYS A 87 -0.23 7.81 -0.74
C LYS A 87 0.24 6.34 -0.52
N LYS A 88 1.11 5.79 -1.37
CA LYS A 88 1.63 4.42 -1.31
C LYS A 88 2.92 4.25 -0.51
N SER A 89 3.44 5.28 0.16
CA SER A 89 4.63 5.11 1.01
C SER A 89 4.24 4.56 2.39
N GLN A 90 4.06 3.25 2.44
CA GLN A 90 4.06 2.40 3.65
C GLN A 90 5.43 2.45 4.40
N SER A 91 6.21 3.53 4.26
CA SER A 91 7.67 3.47 4.19
C SER A 91 8.41 3.51 5.52
N LYS A 92 7.76 3.69 6.68
CA LYS A 92 8.48 3.65 7.97
C LYS A 92 8.35 2.30 8.66
N LEU A 93 7.13 1.83 8.91
CA LEU A 93 6.92 0.55 9.58
C LEU A 93 7.26 -0.63 8.64
N ALA A 94 6.80 -0.61 7.38
CA ALA A 94 7.12 -1.70 6.46
C ALA A 94 8.62 -1.73 6.09
N ALA A 95 9.29 -0.58 6.02
CA ALA A 95 10.75 -0.57 5.79
C ALA A 95 11.53 -1.05 7.02
N ALA A 96 11.15 -0.63 8.24
CA ALA A 96 11.75 -1.13 9.48
C ALA A 96 11.51 -2.64 9.68
N LEU A 97 10.34 -3.15 9.28
CA LEU A 97 10.02 -4.57 9.39
C LEU A 97 10.76 -5.41 8.32
N ARG A 98 11.01 -4.86 7.11
CA ARG A 98 11.83 -5.50 6.06
C ARG A 98 13.29 -5.70 6.44
N THR A 99 13.82 -4.87 7.34
CA THR A 99 15.19 -5.07 7.86
C THR A 99 15.29 -6.21 8.88
N MET A 100 14.16 -6.78 9.34
CA MET A 100 14.15 -7.93 10.24
C MET A 100 14.26 -9.24 9.46
N LYS A 101 15.25 -10.06 9.85
CA LYS A 101 15.53 -11.35 9.23
C LYS A 101 14.32 -12.30 9.44
N GLY A 102 13.75 -12.82 8.34
CA GLY A 102 12.57 -13.69 8.36
C GLY A 102 11.23 -13.00 8.08
N TRP A 103 11.23 -11.69 7.78
CA TRP A 103 10.01 -10.98 7.39
C TRP A 103 9.54 -11.39 5.99
N ALA A 104 8.33 -11.95 5.90
CA ALA A 104 7.68 -12.25 4.63
C ALA A 104 7.11 -10.96 4.00
N GLU A 105 7.30 -10.77 2.69
CA GLU A 105 6.80 -9.63 1.90
C GLU A 105 5.27 -9.41 1.95
N SER A 106 4.53 -10.30 2.62
CA SER A 106 3.09 -10.50 2.53
C SER A 106 2.23 -9.63 3.46
N PHE A 107 2.82 -8.88 4.40
CA PHE A 107 2.05 -8.17 5.42
C PHE A 107 1.85 -6.68 5.08
N SER A 108 0.59 -6.29 4.88
CA SER A 108 0.18 -4.87 4.77
C SER A 108 -0.08 -4.29 6.16
N THR A 109 0.39 -3.06 6.37
CA THR A 109 0.10 -2.31 7.61
C THR A 109 -1.29 -1.67 7.59
N GLN A 110 -1.91 -1.57 6.40
CA GLN A 110 -3.26 -1.08 6.22
C GLN A 110 -4.28 -2.23 6.23
N PRO A 111 -5.45 -2.06 6.86
CA PRO A 111 -6.55 -3.00 6.70
C PRO A 111 -6.85 -3.21 5.21
N PRO A 112 -6.97 -4.45 4.73
CA PRO A 112 -7.36 -4.71 3.36
C PRO A 112 -8.76 -4.15 3.11
N THR A 113 -8.95 -3.57 1.93
CA THR A 113 -10.25 -3.13 1.45
C THR A 113 -11.19 -4.31 1.32
N LYS A 114 -12.51 -4.03 1.31
CA LYS A 114 -13.54 -5.05 1.07
C LYS A 114 -13.31 -5.86 -0.22
N LYS A 115 -12.79 -5.23 -1.27
CA LYS A 115 -12.46 -5.91 -2.55
C LYS A 115 -11.26 -6.84 -2.39
N GLU A 116 -10.20 -6.38 -1.74
CA GLU A 116 -9.01 -7.21 -1.48
C GLU A 116 -9.34 -8.42 -0.61
N ILE A 117 -10.13 -8.23 0.46
CA ILE A 117 -10.60 -9.33 1.31
C ILE A 117 -11.29 -10.41 0.46
N ARG A 118 -12.22 -10.01 -0.43
CA ARG A 118 -12.93 -10.97 -1.29
C ARG A 118 -12.01 -11.76 -2.21
N VAL A 119 -11.09 -11.07 -2.89
CA VAL A 119 -10.15 -11.70 -3.82
C VAL A 119 -9.21 -12.65 -3.09
N VAL A 120 -8.63 -12.21 -1.98
CA VAL A 120 -7.69 -13.02 -1.18
C VAL A 120 -8.39 -14.23 -0.58
N THR A 121 -9.61 -14.07 -0.02
CA THR A 121 -10.38 -15.21 0.50
C THR A 121 -10.74 -16.20 -0.60
N ALA A 122 -11.19 -15.75 -1.77
CA ALA A 122 -11.52 -16.64 -2.88
C ALA A 122 -10.28 -17.39 -3.39
N ARG A 123 -9.13 -16.70 -3.49
CA ARG A 123 -7.86 -17.30 -3.85
C ARG A 123 -7.43 -18.36 -2.83
N TRP A 124 -7.39 -18.01 -1.55
CA TRP A 124 -7.01 -18.94 -0.47
C TRP A 124 -7.90 -20.20 -0.44
N VAL A 125 -9.22 -20.02 -0.52
CA VAL A 125 -10.16 -21.14 -0.52
C VAL A 125 -9.95 -22.07 -1.72
N SER A 126 -9.57 -21.50 -2.88
CA SER A 126 -9.25 -22.29 -4.08
C SER A 126 -7.91 -23.02 -3.97
N GLU A 127 -6.85 -22.31 -3.54
CA GLU A 127 -5.49 -22.86 -3.43
C GLU A 127 -5.37 -23.93 -2.34
N SER A 128 -6.12 -23.79 -1.25
CA SER A 128 -6.12 -24.74 -0.13
C SER A 128 -7.25 -25.77 -0.19
N ALA A 129 -7.97 -25.86 -1.33
CA ALA A 129 -9.11 -26.78 -1.52
C ALA A 129 -10.12 -26.78 -0.34
N CYS A 130 -10.37 -25.61 0.24
CA CYS A 130 -11.21 -25.47 1.42
C CYS A 130 -12.70 -25.40 1.03
N PRO A 131 -13.63 -25.88 1.88
CA PRO A 131 -15.05 -25.69 1.63
C PRO A 131 -15.41 -24.20 1.76
N PHE A 132 -16.30 -23.69 0.91
CA PHE A 132 -16.77 -22.29 1.00
C PHE A 132 -17.41 -21.94 2.34
N ASN A 133 -17.85 -22.93 3.11
CA ASN A 133 -18.44 -22.73 4.42
C ASN A 133 -17.42 -22.35 5.50
N ILE A 134 -16.12 -22.46 5.22
CA ILE A 134 -15.05 -22.13 6.18
C ILE A 134 -15.15 -20.68 6.69
N VAL A 135 -15.68 -19.77 5.87
CA VAL A 135 -15.87 -18.38 6.28
C VAL A 135 -16.97 -18.19 7.33
N LYS A 136 -17.81 -19.20 7.57
CA LYS A 136 -18.82 -19.22 8.65
C LYS A 136 -18.32 -19.89 9.92
N ASP A 137 -17.11 -20.48 9.90
CA ASP A 137 -16.55 -21.15 11.06
C ASP A 137 -16.33 -20.17 12.23
N ARG A 138 -16.59 -20.63 13.45
CA ARG A 138 -16.50 -19.79 14.65
C ARG A 138 -15.07 -19.32 14.90
N CYS A 139 -14.08 -20.22 14.78
CA CYS A 139 -12.68 -19.91 15.00
C CYS A 139 -12.16 -18.98 13.90
N TYR A 140 -12.56 -19.21 12.65
CA TYR A 140 -12.29 -18.28 11.56
C TYR A 140 -12.84 -16.88 11.85
N HIS A 141 -14.11 -16.76 12.24
CA HIS A 141 -14.73 -15.48 12.58
C HIS A 141 -13.99 -14.76 13.72
N TRP A 142 -13.60 -15.49 14.76
CA TRP A 142 -12.82 -14.94 15.86
C TRP A 142 -11.47 -14.41 15.37
N LEU A 143 -10.69 -15.23 14.65
CA LEU A 143 -9.40 -14.84 14.09
C LEU A 143 -9.48 -13.63 13.17
N GLN A 144 -10.55 -13.51 12.37
CA GLN A 144 -10.70 -12.37 11.48
C GLN A 144 -11.07 -11.08 12.24
N ARG A 145 -11.87 -11.17 13.31
CA ARG A 145 -12.39 -10.01 14.06
C ARG A 145 -11.56 -9.61 15.28
N GLU A 146 -10.63 -10.43 15.71
CA GLU A 146 -9.77 -10.12 16.86
C GLU A 146 -9.02 -8.80 16.63
N GLY A 147 -9.17 -7.87 17.58
CA GLY A 147 -8.67 -6.49 17.47
C GLY A 147 -9.34 -5.61 16.40
N ARG A 148 -10.29 -6.13 15.60
CA ARG A 148 -11.02 -5.40 14.54
C ARG A 148 -12.47 -5.90 14.37
N PRO A 149 -13.40 -5.53 15.26
CA PRO A 149 -14.79 -6.01 15.24
C PRO A 149 -15.56 -5.71 13.95
N GLU A 150 -15.28 -4.57 13.33
CA GLU A 150 -15.95 -4.10 12.11
C GLU A 150 -15.40 -4.75 10.82
N ARG A 151 -14.43 -5.67 10.93
CA ARG A 151 -13.82 -6.28 9.75
C ARG A 151 -14.87 -7.02 8.93
N TYR A 152 -14.91 -6.68 7.63
CA TYR A 152 -15.74 -7.37 6.66
C TYR A 152 -15.30 -8.83 6.50
N ILE A 153 -16.28 -9.74 6.56
CA ILE A 153 -16.11 -11.16 6.24
C ILE A 153 -17.09 -11.49 5.10
N PRO A 154 -16.62 -12.06 3.98
CA PRO A 154 -17.51 -12.44 2.89
C PRO A 154 -18.41 -13.61 3.29
N SER A 155 -19.63 -13.63 2.77
CA SER A 155 -20.52 -14.79 2.94
C SER A 155 -20.03 -15.96 2.08
N ARG A 156 -20.45 -17.19 2.42
CA ARG A 156 -20.22 -18.41 1.62
C ARG A 156 -20.58 -18.21 0.14
N GLU A 157 -21.72 -17.59 -0.12
CA GLU A 157 -22.27 -17.35 -1.46
C GLU A 157 -21.44 -16.30 -2.21
N THR A 158 -20.85 -15.35 -1.48
CA THR A 158 -19.89 -14.39 -2.04
C THR A 158 -18.60 -15.08 -2.45
N VAL A 159 -18.03 -15.90 -1.56
CA VAL A 159 -16.82 -16.69 -1.86
C VAL A 159 -17.06 -17.60 -3.07
N SER A 160 -18.17 -18.33 -3.11
CA SER A 160 -18.50 -19.21 -4.24
C SER A 160 -18.57 -18.45 -5.58
N ARG A 161 -19.22 -17.28 -5.61
CA ARG A 161 -19.29 -16.44 -6.82
C ARG A 161 -17.91 -15.92 -7.22
N ASP A 162 -17.09 -15.51 -6.27
CA ASP A 162 -15.77 -14.96 -6.54
C ASP A 162 -14.80 -16.05 -7.01
N VAL A 163 -14.87 -17.26 -6.46
CA VAL A 163 -14.13 -18.44 -6.95
C VAL A 163 -14.53 -18.78 -8.39
N LYS A 164 -15.82 -18.79 -8.73
CA LYS A 164 -16.28 -19.02 -10.10
C LYS A 164 -15.73 -17.96 -11.08
N LYS A 165 -15.68 -16.70 -10.65
CA LYS A 165 -15.08 -15.62 -11.45
C LYS A 165 -13.58 -15.83 -11.64
N LEU A 166 -12.85 -16.14 -10.56
CA LEU A 166 -11.42 -16.45 -10.64
C LEU A 166 -11.15 -17.63 -11.58
N TYR A 167 -11.93 -18.71 -11.48
CA TYR A 167 -11.83 -19.85 -12.38
C TYR A 167 -12.01 -19.44 -13.85
N THR A 168 -13.04 -18.64 -14.14
CA THR A 168 -13.33 -18.19 -15.51
C THR A 168 -12.18 -17.35 -16.07
N CYS A 169 -11.71 -16.35 -15.31
CA CYS A 169 -10.58 -15.51 -15.71
C CYS A 169 -9.30 -16.33 -15.92
N THR A 170 -9.00 -17.26 -15.00
CA THR A 170 -7.81 -18.12 -15.11
C THR A 170 -7.93 -19.07 -16.30
N LYS A 171 -9.10 -19.64 -16.55
CA LYS A 171 -9.37 -20.50 -17.72
C LYS A 171 -9.16 -19.74 -19.02
N GLU A 172 -9.69 -18.51 -19.14
CA GLU A 172 -9.50 -17.67 -20.34
C GLU A 172 -8.04 -17.30 -20.55
N LYS A 173 -7.32 -16.97 -19.46
CA LYS A 173 -5.88 -16.69 -19.52
C LYS A 173 -5.08 -17.92 -19.98
N LEU A 174 -5.33 -19.07 -19.37
CA LEU A 174 -4.69 -20.33 -19.74
C LEU A 174 -5.03 -20.73 -21.17
N ALA A 175 -6.27 -20.54 -21.62
CA ALA A 175 -6.66 -20.82 -23.00
C ALA A 175 -5.83 -20.00 -24.00
N LYS A 176 -5.60 -18.71 -23.73
CA LYS A 176 -4.73 -17.86 -24.56
C LYS A 176 -3.28 -18.34 -24.54
N GLU A 177 -2.76 -18.67 -23.36
CA GLU A 177 -1.39 -19.16 -23.20
C GLU A 177 -1.18 -20.50 -23.91
N LEU A 178 -2.15 -21.41 -23.86
CA LEU A 178 -2.10 -22.71 -24.54
C LEU A 178 -2.26 -22.56 -26.06
N GLN A 179 -3.15 -21.69 -26.53
CA GLN A 179 -3.33 -21.41 -27.97
C GLN A 179 -2.11 -20.76 -28.63
N ALA A 180 -1.30 -20.04 -27.86
CA ALA A 180 -0.08 -19.41 -28.35
C ALA A 180 1.10 -20.40 -28.48
N GLN A 181 0.97 -21.63 -27.98
CA GLN A 181 2.00 -22.66 -28.14
C GLN A 181 1.88 -23.34 -29.50
N ASP A 182 2.97 -23.33 -30.27
CA ASP A 182 3.10 -23.98 -31.58
C ASP A 182 3.46 -25.47 -31.48
N LYS A 183 3.42 -26.04 -30.27
CA LYS A 183 3.84 -27.42 -29.99
C LYS A 183 2.65 -28.28 -29.58
N GLU A 184 2.77 -29.58 -29.79
CA GLU A 184 1.81 -30.56 -29.28
C GLU A 184 1.80 -30.56 -27.74
N ILE A 185 0.61 -30.58 -27.16
CA ILE A 185 0.39 -30.61 -25.71
C ILE A 185 -0.02 -32.04 -25.31
N PRO A 186 0.81 -32.79 -24.57
CA PRO A 186 0.42 -34.11 -24.10
C PRO A 186 -0.70 -34.00 -23.06
N ILE A 187 -1.78 -34.77 -23.27
CA ILE A 187 -2.93 -34.84 -22.36
C ILE A 187 -2.90 -36.20 -21.66
N VAL A 188 -2.87 -36.19 -20.32
CA VAL A 188 -3.02 -37.39 -19.51
C VAL A 188 -4.42 -37.38 -18.91
N ILE A 189 -5.17 -38.45 -19.16
CA ILE A 189 -6.53 -38.63 -18.64
C ILE A 189 -6.47 -39.69 -17.55
N ASP A 190 -6.87 -39.32 -16.34
CA ASP A 190 -7.02 -40.26 -15.23
C ASP A 190 -8.49 -40.66 -15.07
N CYS A 191 -8.77 -41.96 -15.12
CA CYS A 191 -10.10 -42.54 -15.07
C CYS A 191 -10.19 -43.50 -13.88
N TRP A 192 -10.97 -43.14 -12.86
CA TRP A 192 -11.25 -43.99 -11.70
C TRP A 192 -12.75 -43.99 -11.37
N THR A 193 -13.23 -45.07 -10.75
CA THR A 193 -14.62 -45.21 -10.31
C THR A 193 -14.71 -45.03 -8.80
N SER A 194 -15.60 -44.16 -8.33
CA SER A 194 -15.88 -44.01 -6.90
C SER A 194 -16.89 -45.07 -6.44
N PRO A 195 -16.64 -45.81 -5.34
CA PRO A 195 -17.58 -46.79 -4.80
C PRO A 195 -18.74 -46.15 -4.01
N ASN A 196 -18.84 -44.82 -3.97
CA ASN A 196 -19.89 -44.11 -3.24
C ASN A 196 -21.21 -44.20 -4.00
N HIS A 197 -22.02 -45.21 -3.65
CA HIS A 197 -23.41 -45.42 -4.07
C HIS A 197 -24.36 -45.28 -2.88
#